data_AF-A0A7W9DRE3-F1
#
_entry.id   AF-A0A7W9DRE3-F1
#
_cell.length_a   1.000
_cell.length_b   1.000
_cell.length_c   1.000
_cell.angle_alpha   90.00
_cell.angle_beta   90.00
_cell.angle_gamma   90.00
#
_symmetry.space_group_name_H-M   'P 1'
#
loop_
_entity.id
_entity.type
_entity.pdbx_description
1 polymer ?
#
loop_
_entity_poly.entity_id
_entity_poly.type
_entity_poly.pdbx_seq_one_letter_code
_entity_poly.pdbx_strand_id
1 'polypeptide(L)'
;MAQNVTLLFDTSDVDYRRGVVTAESVWRAIVLYGANSATYKFAFGATLLEIAATGRDRVALEELAPRYADLLCQALQRNPRQCIATSSKFLDACRAFNAGDLDRDTLHRRTVQLGFTNVIDAFPQIGGAPAPVRYYEDRRKNSPTPGLLLRDELLRLARSVHAQVLDAETAARWRLVETAWATGVSGAVLGPSLVYDHAKQELLLPTRQRRKSVTGVVPALNGYQDGRCAYCDRLMAQGEASGPVVEHVLPWKLVTRPFWTGPDVDAVWNLVLSCTPCNQAKQDRAPHESWMPWLEQRNNDLIDSRHPLRETLITQTGATATTRRENLKNAYRTATELLPSTWTPPKRPHEGQCTPGKTPPISNAPTTSVRA
;
A
#
# COMPACT_ATOMS: atom_id res chain seq x y z
N MET A 1 -15.26 14.72 -46.20
CA MET A 1 -13.92 14.94 -45.62
C MET A 1 -14.06 14.85 -44.12
N ALA A 2 -13.54 13.77 -43.54
CA ALA A 2 -13.61 13.47 -42.12
C ALA A 2 -12.55 14.29 -41.36
N GLN A 3 -12.93 14.89 -40.23
CA GLN A 3 -11.97 15.38 -39.24
C GLN A 3 -12.14 14.53 -37.98
N ASN A 4 -11.19 13.60 -37.82
CA ASN A 4 -10.98 12.83 -36.61
C ASN A 4 -10.42 13.78 -35.54
N VAL A 5 -11.19 14.00 -34.48
CA VAL A 5 -10.68 14.55 -33.22
C VAL A 5 -10.02 13.41 -32.47
N THR A 6 -8.71 13.26 -32.65
CA THR A 6 -7.88 12.38 -31.83
C THR A 6 -7.75 13.02 -30.45
N LEU A 7 -8.52 12.53 -29.49
CA LEU A 7 -8.24 12.74 -28.06
C LEU A 7 -6.89 12.09 -27.75
N LEU A 8 -5.85 12.91 -27.75
CA LEU A 8 -4.55 12.56 -27.19
C LEU A 8 -4.74 12.38 -25.69
N PHE A 9 -4.81 11.13 -25.26
CA PHE A 9 -4.59 10.78 -23.86
C PHE A 9 -3.11 11.05 -23.56
N ASP A 10 -2.85 12.16 -22.88
CA ASP A 10 -1.53 12.53 -22.41
C ASP A 10 -1.06 11.48 -21.39
N THR A 11 0.14 10.96 -21.62
CA THR A 11 0.80 9.93 -20.79
C THR A 11 1.77 10.56 -19.78
N SER A 12 1.66 11.87 -19.55
CA SER A 12 2.45 12.67 -18.61
C SER A 12 2.09 12.45 -17.12
N ASP A 13 1.04 11.70 -16.80
CA ASP A 13 0.51 11.63 -15.42
C ASP A 13 0.99 10.39 -14.65
N VAL A 14 2.30 10.11 -14.69
CA VAL A 14 2.92 9.17 -13.75
C VAL A 14 3.37 9.95 -12.53
N ASP A 15 2.44 10.24 -11.63
CA ASP A 15 2.77 11.11 -10.53
C ASP A 15 3.37 10.34 -9.35
N TYR A 16 4.68 10.50 -9.21
CA TYR A 16 5.48 10.05 -8.07
C TYR A 16 5.43 11.11 -6.93
N ARG A 17 4.21 11.56 -6.57
CA ARG A 17 3.78 12.91 -6.09
C ARG A 17 4.45 13.58 -4.87
N ARG A 18 5.71 13.29 -4.59
CA ARG A 18 6.66 14.17 -3.86
C ARG A 18 7.93 14.50 -4.66
N GLY A 19 8.02 14.06 -5.93
CA GLY A 19 9.16 14.33 -6.82
C GLY A 19 10.38 13.44 -6.59
N VAL A 20 10.26 12.38 -5.77
CA VAL A 20 11.36 11.45 -5.50
C VAL A 20 11.03 10.07 -6.09
N VAL A 21 11.71 9.74 -7.19
CA VAL A 21 11.62 8.42 -7.82
C VAL A 21 12.70 7.54 -7.20
N THR A 22 12.29 6.57 -6.37
CA THR A 22 13.17 5.53 -5.81
C THR A 22 12.66 4.15 -6.21
N ALA A 23 13.46 3.11 -5.98
CA ALA A 23 13.01 1.73 -6.14
C ALA A 23 11.80 1.43 -5.22
N GLU A 24 11.80 1.91 -3.98
CA GLU A 24 10.67 1.74 -3.07
C GLU A 24 9.39 2.42 -3.61
N SER A 25 9.49 3.68 -4.04
CA SER A 25 8.31 4.43 -4.50
C SER A 25 7.73 3.86 -5.80
N VAL A 26 8.59 3.38 -6.71
CA VAL A 26 8.14 2.70 -7.93
C VAL A 26 7.53 1.32 -7.62
N TRP A 27 8.09 0.56 -6.68
CA TRP A 27 7.52 -0.72 -6.26
C TRP A 27 6.12 -0.54 -5.66
N ARG A 28 5.96 0.43 -4.76
CA ARG A 28 4.65 0.84 -4.25
C ARG A 28 3.72 1.20 -5.40
N ALA A 29 4.19 1.99 -6.35
CA ALA A 29 3.36 2.41 -7.47
C ALA A 29 2.84 1.23 -8.31
N ILE A 30 3.67 0.24 -8.59
CA ILE A 30 3.25 -1.02 -9.27
C ILE A 30 2.14 -1.72 -8.49
N VAL A 31 2.32 -1.91 -7.19
CA VAL A 31 1.36 -2.62 -6.34
C VAL A 31 0.04 -1.86 -6.25
N LEU A 32 0.09 -0.54 -6.05
CA LEU A 32 -1.07 0.31 -5.78
C LEU A 32 -1.83 0.68 -7.05
N TYR A 33 -1.14 1.11 -8.12
CA TYR A 33 -1.73 1.66 -9.34
C TYR A 33 -1.73 0.71 -10.54
N GLY A 34 -0.97 -0.40 -10.49
CA GLY A 34 -1.02 -1.43 -11.52
C GLY A 34 -2.41 -2.05 -11.65
N ALA A 35 -2.76 -2.57 -12.83
CA ALA A 35 -4.08 -3.13 -13.08
C ALA A 35 -4.45 -4.26 -12.09
N ASN A 36 -5.68 -4.21 -11.57
CA ASN A 36 -6.22 -5.21 -10.63
C ASN A 36 -7.15 -6.20 -11.36
N SER A 37 -6.69 -6.88 -12.42
CA SER A 37 -7.50 -7.89 -13.13
C SER A 37 -7.55 -9.24 -12.39
N ALA A 38 -6.48 -9.56 -11.66
CA ALA A 38 -6.32 -10.71 -10.78
C ALA A 38 -5.36 -10.37 -9.64
N THR A 39 -5.42 -11.12 -8.54
CA THR A 39 -4.52 -10.96 -7.38
C THR A 39 -3.13 -11.52 -7.60
N TYR A 40 -2.87 -12.10 -8.78
CA TYR A 40 -1.58 -12.61 -9.23
C TYR A 40 -0.42 -11.64 -8.96
N LYS A 41 -0.60 -10.34 -9.22
CA LYS A 41 0.49 -9.37 -8.99
C LYS A 41 0.93 -9.29 -7.51
N PHE A 42 0.01 -9.46 -6.57
CA PHE A 42 0.35 -9.40 -5.13
C PHE A 42 1.15 -10.62 -4.71
N ALA A 43 0.70 -11.81 -5.12
CA ALA A 43 1.44 -13.06 -4.90
C ALA A 43 2.82 -13.02 -5.58
N PHE A 44 2.88 -12.51 -6.81
CA PHE A 44 4.12 -12.43 -7.58
C PHE A 44 5.11 -11.43 -6.97
N GLY A 45 4.65 -10.24 -6.59
CA GLY A 45 5.49 -9.24 -5.91
C GLY A 45 6.07 -9.77 -4.60
N ALA A 46 5.24 -10.38 -3.74
CA ALA A 46 5.71 -10.99 -2.49
C ALA A 46 6.73 -12.12 -2.75
N THR A 47 6.47 -12.97 -3.75
CA THR A 47 7.40 -14.04 -4.14
C THR A 47 8.74 -13.47 -4.64
N LEU A 48 8.71 -12.40 -5.44
CA LEU A 48 9.91 -11.74 -5.93
C LEU A 48 10.76 -11.16 -4.80
N LEU A 49 10.15 -10.47 -3.83
CA LEU A 49 10.87 -9.92 -2.67
C LEU A 49 11.50 -11.04 -1.83
N GLU A 50 10.77 -12.12 -1.57
CA GLU A 50 11.26 -13.25 -0.78
C GLU A 50 12.45 -13.95 -1.45
N ILE A 51 12.37 -14.20 -2.76
CA ILE A 51 13.49 -14.82 -3.49
C ILE A 51 14.67 -13.87 -3.62
N ALA A 52 14.44 -12.59 -3.93
CA ALA A 52 15.50 -11.60 -4.05
C ALA A 52 16.28 -11.41 -2.74
N ALA A 53 15.64 -11.55 -1.58
CA ALA A 53 16.30 -11.51 -0.27
C ALA A 53 17.39 -12.58 -0.14
N THR A 54 17.25 -13.72 -0.82
CA THR A 54 18.28 -14.79 -0.86
C THR A 54 19.56 -14.39 -1.61
N GLY A 55 19.53 -13.30 -2.38
CA GLY A 55 20.69 -12.83 -3.16
C GLY A 55 20.88 -13.47 -4.52
N ARG A 56 19.97 -14.35 -4.93
CA ARG A 56 20.00 -14.95 -6.27
C ARG A 56 19.50 -13.94 -7.28
N ASP A 57 20.25 -13.75 -8.35
CA ASP A 57 19.89 -12.90 -9.48
C ASP A 57 19.25 -13.70 -10.61
N ARG A 58 19.53 -15.00 -10.74
CA ARG A 58 18.87 -15.90 -11.70
C ARG A 58 17.90 -16.81 -10.98
N VAL A 59 16.66 -16.81 -11.45
CA VAL A 59 15.57 -17.58 -10.83
C VAL A 59 14.73 -18.26 -11.91
N ALA A 60 14.65 -19.58 -11.87
CA ALA A 60 13.81 -20.36 -12.76
C ALA A 60 12.32 -20.26 -12.37
N LEU A 61 11.41 -20.51 -13.32
CA LEU A 61 9.97 -20.53 -13.02
C LEU A 61 9.61 -21.61 -11.99
N GLU A 62 10.31 -22.72 -11.99
CA GLU A 62 10.19 -23.83 -11.03
C GLU A 62 10.54 -23.40 -9.60
N GLU A 63 11.40 -22.40 -9.44
CA GLU A 63 11.77 -21.84 -8.13
C GLU A 63 10.76 -20.80 -7.65
N LEU A 64 10.14 -20.06 -8.58
CA LEU A 64 9.06 -19.10 -8.29
C LEU A 64 7.74 -19.81 -7.95
N ALA A 65 7.46 -20.92 -8.63
CA ALA A 65 6.16 -21.58 -8.62
C ALA A 65 5.67 -21.99 -7.22
N PRO A 66 6.46 -22.62 -6.34
CA PRO A 66 5.97 -23.12 -5.05
C PRO A 66 5.41 -22.01 -4.18
N ARG A 67 6.17 -20.93 -4.01
CA ARG A 67 5.77 -19.80 -3.15
C ARG A 67 4.61 -19.02 -3.76
N TYR A 68 4.66 -18.77 -5.06
CA TYR A 68 3.60 -18.08 -5.78
C TYR A 68 2.25 -18.82 -5.70
N ALA A 69 2.26 -20.15 -5.88
CA ALA A 69 1.07 -20.98 -5.78
C ALA A 69 0.52 -21.05 -4.35
N ASP A 70 1.40 -21.22 -3.36
CA ASP A 70 1.03 -21.26 -1.94
C ASP A 70 0.29 -19.99 -1.50
N LEU A 71 0.82 -18.82 -1.84
CA LEU A 71 0.19 -17.53 -1.52
C LEU A 71 -1.23 -17.41 -2.12
N LEU A 72 -1.42 -17.89 -3.36
CA LEU A 72 -2.74 -17.88 -4.03
C LEU A 72 -3.69 -18.94 -3.47
N CYS A 73 -3.19 -20.11 -3.09
CA CYS A 73 -3.99 -21.15 -2.43
C CYS A 73 -4.52 -20.64 -1.08
N GLN A 74 -3.67 -20.02 -0.27
CA GLN A 74 -4.07 -19.38 1.00
C GLN A 74 -5.07 -18.25 0.77
N ALA A 75 -4.87 -17.45 -0.28
CA ALA A 75 -5.81 -16.39 -0.65
C ALA A 75 -7.19 -16.94 -1.04
N LEU A 76 -7.24 -18.01 -1.83
CA LEU A 76 -8.49 -18.69 -2.21
C LEU A 76 -9.25 -19.25 -1.01
N GLN A 77 -8.54 -19.73 0.03
CA GLN A 77 -9.17 -20.17 1.28
C GLN A 77 -9.79 -18.99 2.05
N ARG A 78 -9.16 -17.81 2.02
CA ARG A 78 -9.71 -16.59 2.65
C ARG A 78 -10.87 -16.01 1.87
N ASN A 79 -10.77 -16.00 0.54
CA ASN A 79 -11.76 -15.45 -0.37
C ASN A 79 -11.75 -16.19 -1.72
N PRO A 80 -12.88 -16.80 -2.14
CA PRO A 80 -12.91 -17.62 -3.35
C PRO A 80 -12.74 -16.82 -4.65
N ARG A 81 -12.96 -15.50 -4.61
CA ARG A 81 -12.85 -14.61 -5.79
C ARG A 81 -11.49 -13.90 -5.80
N GLN A 82 -10.62 -14.36 -6.69
CA GLN A 82 -9.23 -13.89 -6.85
C GLN A 82 -8.95 -13.25 -8.22
N CYS A 83 -9.96 -13.17 -9.09
CA CYS A 83 -9.88 -12.43 -10.35
C CYS A 83 -11.25 -11.93 -10.77
N ILE A 84 -11.26 -11.02 -11.75
CA ILE A 84 -12.49 -10.51 -12.35
C ILE A 84 -13.07 -11.53 -13.35
N ALA A 85 -12.21 -12.32 -14.00
CA ALA A 85 -12.63 -13.34 -14.96
C ALA A 85 -13.51 -14.41 -14.31
N THR A 86 -14.47 -14.93 -15.06
CA THR A 86 -15.40 -15.97 -14.60
C THR A 86 -14.73 -17.32 -14.38
N SER A 87 -13.62 -17.59 -15.09
CA SER A 87 -12.84 -18.82 -14.94
C SER A 87 -11.34 -18.55 -15.07
N SER A 88 -10.54 -19.43 -14.47
CA SER A 88 -9.09 -19.44 -14.67
C SER A 88 -8.54 -20.82 -14.35
N LYS A 89 -7.98 -21.49 -15.37
CA LYS A 89 -7.41 -22.84 -15.24
C LYS A 89 -6.36 -22.93 -14.12
N PHE A 90 -5.60 -21.85 -13.90
CA PHE A 90 -4.61 -21.81 -12.84
C PHE A 90 -5.26 -21.73 -11.44
N LEU A 91 -6.25 -20.85 -11.24
CA LEU A 91 -6.99 -20.81 -9.98
C LEU A 91 -7.78 -22.09 -9.74
N ASP A 92 -8.27 -22.75 -10.79
CA ASP A 92 -8.94 -24.05 -10.68
C ASP A 92 -7.98 -25.12 -10.17
N ALA A 93 -6.72 -25.14 -10.64
CA ALA A 93 -5.69 -26.03 -10.08
C ALA A 93 -5.39 -25.73 -8.60
N CYS A 94 -5.34 -24.44 -8.22
CA CYS A 94 -5.17 -24.04 -6.82
C CYS A 94 -6.37 -24.48 -5.95
N ARG A 95 -7.60 -24.38 -6.47
CA ARG A 95 -8.82 -24.85 -5.79
C ARG A 95 -8.81 -26.36 -5.62
N ALA A 96 -8.44 -27.13 -6.65
CA ALA A 96 -8.31 -28.58 -6.58
C ALA A 96 -7.27 -29.00 -5.53
N PHE A 97 -6.12 -28.30 -5.46
CA PHE A 97 -5.13 -28.53 -4.41
C PHE A 97 -5.72 -28.27 -3.01
N ASN A 98 -6.42 -27.15 -2.82
CA ASN A 98 -7.08 -26.83 -1.55
C ASN A 98 -8.16 -27.85 -1.15
N ALA A 99 -8.80 -28.51 -2.12
CA ALA A 99 -9.79 -29.56 -1.89
C ALA A 99 -9.17 -30.95 -1.60
N GLY A 100 -7.86 -31.11 -1.83
CA GLY A 100 -7.16 -32.39 -1.72
C GLY A 100 -7.20 -33.24 -3.00
N ASP A 101 -7.76 -32.73 -4.08
CA ASP A 101 -7.95 -33.43 -5.36
C ASP A 101 -6.70 -33.38 -6.27
N LEU A 102 -5.70 -32.59 -5.89
CA LEU A 102 -4.50 -32.34 -6.69
C LEU A 102 -3.27 -32.30 -5.77
N ASP A 103 -2.24 -33.09 -6.10
CA ASP A 103 -1.01 -33.16 -5.32
C ASP A 103 -0.11 -31.93 -5.52
N ARG A 104 0.80 -31.71 -4.57
CA ARG A 104 1.68 -30.53 -4.53
C ARG A 104 2.58 -30.43 -5.78
N ASP A 105 3.13 -31.54 -6.26
CA ASP A 105 4.04 -31.52 -7.41
C ASP A 105 3.29 -31.17 -8.69
N THR A 106 2.07 -31.69 -8.84
CA THR A 106 1.16 -31.31 -9.90
C THR A 106 0.80 -29.82 -9.82
N LEU A 107 0.57 -29.26 -8.62
CA LEU A 107 0.30 -27.83 -8.46
C LEU A 107 1.47 -26.99 -8.96
N HIS A 108 2.69 -27.32 -8.56
CA HIS A 108 3.88 -26.60 -8.98
C HIS A 108 4.07 -26.65 -10.51
N ARG A 109 3.92 -27.83 -11.12
CA ARG A 109 3.98 -27.98 -12.60
C ARG A 109 2.92 -27.14 -13.31
N ARG A 110 1.67 -27.16 -12.83
CA ARG A 110 0.58 -26.33 -13.38
C ARG A 110 0.86 -24.84 -13.22
N THR A 111 1.49 -24.45 -12.12
CA THR A 111 1.88 -23.07 -11.84
C THR A 111 2.92 -22.58 -12.85
N VAL A 112 3.95 -23.39 -13.14
CA VAL A 112 4.93 -23.05 -14.19
C VAL A 112 4.24 -22.87 -15.55
N GLN A 113 3.33 -23.78 -15.91
CA GLN A 113 2.63 -23.76 -17.21
C GLN A 113 1.64 -22.61 -17.37
N LEU A 114 0.92 -22.23 -16.31
CA LEU A 114 -0.26 -21.37 -16.40
C LEU A 114 -0.19 -20.11 -15.51
N GLY A 115 0.52 -20.18 -14.39
CA GLY A 115 0.52 -19.13 -13.37
C GLY A 115 1.27 -17.87 -13.77
N PHE A 116 2.25 -18.02 -14.66
CA PHE A 116 3.13 -16.94 -15.10
C PHE A 116 2.82 -16.37 -16.49
N THR A 117 1.76 -16.85 -17.15
CA THR A 117 1.44 -16.48 -18.54
C THR A 117 1.33 -14.98 -18.74
N ASN A 118 0.67 -14.27 -17.82
CA ASN A 118 0.38 -12.84 -17.96
C ASN A 118 1.09 -11.97 -16.92
N VAL A 119 1.33 -12.49 -15.71
CA VAL A 119 1.77 -11.65 -14.58
C VAL A 119 3.18 -11.10 -14.79
N ILE A 120 4.09 -11.85 -15.42
CA ILE A 120 5.47 -11.40 -15.67
C ILE A 120 5.50 -10.20 -16.63
N ASP A 121 4.63 -10.18 -17.64
CA ASP A 121 4.55 -9.07 -18.60
C ASP A 121 3.80 -7.85 -18.02
N ALA A 122 2.78 -8.12 -17.20
CA ALA A 122 1.89 -7.10 -16.65
C ALA A 122 2.41 -6.43 -15.37
N PHE A 123 3.20 -7.12 -14.55
CA PHE A 123 3.69 -6.61 -13.27
C PHE A 123 4.47 -5.28 -13.39
N PRO A 124 5.39 -5.06 -14.35
CA PRO A 124 6.13 -3.81 -14.43
C PRO A 124 5.33 -2.68 -15.10
N GLN A 125 4.01 -2.80 -15.28
CA GLN A 125 3.18 -1.81 -15.97
C GLN A 125 2.39 -0.92 -14.99
N ILE A 126 2.47 0.39 -15.19
CA ILE A 126 1.71 1.42 -14.46
C ILE A 126 0.97 2.26 -15.50
N GLY A 127 -0.37 2.39 -15.37
CA GLY A 127 -1.15 3.21 -16.31
C GLY A 127 -1.08 2.76 -17.77
N GLY A 128 -0.67 1.52 -18.05
CA GLY A 128 -0.48 1.00 -19.41
C GLY A 128 0.91 1.25 -20.01
N ALA A 129 1.81 1.88 -19.26
CA ALA A 129 3.20 2.09 -19.64
C ALA A 129 4.17 1.34 -18.70
N PRO A 130 5.38 0.98 -19.17
CA PRO A 130 6.40 0.39 -18.30
C PRO A 130 6.83 1.35 -17.19
N ALA A 131 7.01 0.82 -15.99
CA ALA A 131 7.61 1.53 -14.88
C ALA A 131 9.05 1.96 -15.20
N PRO A 132 9.51 3.11 -14.68
CA PRO A 132 10.84 3.66 -14.95
C PRO A 132 11.96 2.83 -14.33
N VAL A 133 11.65 2.06 -13.28
CA VAL A 133 12.56 1.11 -12.64
C VAL A 133 12.17 -0.31 -13.04
N ARG A 134 13.14 -1.08 -13.52
CA ARG A 134 12.98 -2.49 -13.87
C ARG A 134 13.55 -3.37 -12.76
N TYR A 135 12.73 -4.26 -12.20
CA TYR A 135 13.13 -5.18 -11.12
C TYR A 135 13.69 -6.51 -11.62
N TYR A 136 13.38 -6.88 -12.86
CA TYR A 136 13.87 -8.08 -13.51
C TYR A 136 13.88 -7.94 -15.03
N GLU A 137 14.62 -8.81 -15.70
CA GLU A 137 14.49 -9.11 -17.12
C GLU A 137 13.74 -10.43 -17.30
N ASP A 138 12.81 -10.47 -18.26
CA ASP A 138 12.16 -11.71 -18.68
C ASP A 138 13.10 -12.54 -19.55
N ARG A 139 13.46 -13.74 -19.08
CA ARG A 139 14.30 -14.71 -19.78
C ARG A 139 13.56 -16.01 -20.10
N ARG A 140 12.21 -16.01 -20.11
CA ARG A 140 11.38 -17.19 -20.38
C ARG A 140 11.58 -17.81 -21.78
N LYS A 141 11.77 -16.98 -22.81
CA LYS A 141 11.77 -17.43 -24.23
C LYS A 141 13.17 -17.72 -24.80
N ASN A 142 14.24 -17.35 -24.10
CA ASN A 142 15.62 -17.35 -24.63
C ASN A 142 16.63 -18.00 -23.66
N SER A 143 16.21 -18.99 -22.87
CA SER A 143 17.05 -19.67 -21.89
C SER A 143 16.75 -21.16 -21.86
N PRO A 144 17.76 -22.05 -21.70
CA PRO A 144 17.52 -23.47 -21.42
C PRO A 144 16.76 -23.69 -20.11
N THR A 145 16.82 -22.71 -19.20
CA THR A 145 16.04 -22.65 -17.96
C THR A 145 15.16 -21.39 -17.99
N PRO A 146 13.89 -21.50 -18.41
CA PRO A 146 12.96 -20.38 -18.43
C PRO A 146 12.83 -19.73 -17.04
N GLY A 147 12.93 -18.40 -16.98
CA GLY A 147 12.96 -17.71 -15.70
C GLY A 147 13.16 -16.21 -15.81
N LEU A 148 13.64 -15.61 -14.74
CA LEU A 148 13.89 -14.18 -14.59
C LEU A 148 15.36 -13.93 -14.22
N LEU A 149 15.90 -12.83 -14.74
CA LEU A 149 17.14 -12.23 -14.23
C LEU A 149 16.75 -11.04 -13.36
N LEU A 150 16.80 -11.19 -12.05
CA LEU A 150 16.54 -10.13 -11.07
C LEU A 150 17.65 -9.07 -11.14
N ARG A 151 17.25 -7.81 -10.99
CA ARG A 151 18.15 -6.65 -11.03
C ARG A 151 18.61 -6.23 -9.64
N ASP A 152 19.70 -5.48 -9.59
CA ASP A 152 20.26 -4.93 -8.35
C ASP A 152 19.25 -4.06 -7.58
N GLU A 153 18.34 -3.37 -8.28
CA GLU A 153 17.26 -2.61 -7.66
C GLU A 153 16.36 -3.51 -6.80
N LEU A 154 15.98 -4.69 -7.30
CA LEU A 154 15.15 -5.63 -6.55
C LEU A 154 15.94 -6.28 -5.41
N LEU A 155 17.18 -6.67 -5.65
CA LEU A 155 18.04 -7.28 -4.63
C LEU A 155 18.30 -6.32 -3.46
N ARG A 156 18.56 -5.04 -3.74
CA ARG A 156 18.70 -3.99 -2.71
C ARG A 156 17.38 -3.74 -2.00
N LEU A 157 16.27 -3.67 -2.73
CA LEU A 157 14.94 -3.45 -2.16
C LEU A 157 14.56 -4.55 -1.17
N ALA A 158 14.75 -5.81 -1.56
CA ALA A 158 14.43 -6.99 -0.75
C ALA A 158 15.27 -7.13 0.53
N ARG A 159 16.47 -6.53 0.57
CA ARG A 159 17.35 -6.50 1.74
C ARG A 159 17.26 -5.19 2.53
N SER A 160 16.48 -4.23 2.04
CA SER A 160 16.28 -2.97 2.73
C SER A 160 15.45 -3.16 3.99
N VAL A 161 15.57 -2.22 4.93
CA VAL A 161 14.68 -2.13 6.09
C VAL A 161 13.20 -1.91 5.71
N HIS A 162 12.92 -1.63 4.43
CA HIS A 162 11.58 -1.40 3.91
C HIS A 162 10.92 -2.67 3.36
N ALA A 163 11.63 -3.79 3.17
CA ALA A 163 11.06 -5.00 2.56
C ALA A 163 9.82 -5.51 3.33
N GLN A 164 9.91 -5.61 4.65
CA GLN A 164 8.78 -6.03 5.51
C GLN A 164 7.58 -5.08 5.42
N VAL A 165 7.85 -3.78 5.28
CA VAL A 165 6.81 -2.75 5.07
C VAL A 165 6.10 -2.97 3.75
N LEU A 166 6.85 -3.20 2.67
CA LEU A 166 6.30 -3.43 1.34
C LEU A 166 5.47 -4.72 1.28
N ASP A 167 5.89 -5.76 1.98
CA ASP A 167 5.11 -7.01 2.11
C ASP A 167 3.80 -6.76 2.87
N ALA A 168 3.84 -6.02 3.98
CA ALA A 168 2.65 -5.67 4.75
C ALA A 168 1.69 -4.78 3.95
N GLU A 169 2.20 -3.77 3.24
CA GLU A 169 1.45 -2.91 2.31
C GLU A 169 0.80 -3.74 1.19
N THR A 170 1.56 -4.65 0.57
CA THR A 170 1.09 -5.57 -0.47
C THR A 170 -0.04 -6.45 0.04
N ALA A 171 0.11 -7.05 1.23
CA ALA A 171 -0.91 -7.88 1.84
C ALA A 171 -2.17 -7.07 2.21
N ALA A 172 -2.02 -5.86 2.74
CA ALA A 172 -3.15 -4.97 3.03
C ALA A 172 -3.91 -4.59 1.77
N ARG A 173 -3.20 -4.21 0.71
CA ARG A 173 -3.77 -3.90 -0.60
C ARG A 173 -4.51 -5.11 -1.19
N TRP A 174 -3.92 -6.30 -1.10
CA TRP A 174 -4.55 -7.53 -1.55
C TRP A 174 -5.87 -7.78 -0.81
N ARG A 175 -5.86 -7.74 0.53
CA ARG A 175 -7.09 -7.94 1.35
C ARG A 175 -8.20 -6.95 1.00
N LEU A 176 -7.86 -5.70 0.70
CA LEU A 176 -8.82 -4.69 0.27
C LEU A 176 -9.43 -5.03 -1.10
N VAL A 177 -8.61 -5.45 -2.07
CA VAL A 177 -9.08 -5.88 -3.42
C VAL A 177 -9.97 -7.12 -3.33
N GLU A 178 -9.57 -8.12 -2.56
CA GLU A 178 -10.37 -9.34 -2.33
C GLU A 178 -11.73 -8.99 -1.73
N THR A 179 -11.74 -8.19 -0.67
CA THR A 179 -12.95 -7.81 0.04
C THR A 179 -13.89 -7.03 -0.87
N ALA A 180 -13.35 -6.14 -1.71
CA ALA A 180 -14.13 -5.41 -2.69
C ALA A 180 -14.89 -6.34 -3.63
N TRP A 181 -14.18 -7.31 -4.23
CA TRP A 181 -14.79 -8.30 -5.11
C TRP A 181 -15.82 -9.19 -4.44
N ALA A 182 -15.62 -9.54 -3.17
CA ALA A 182 -16.58 -10.33 -2.38
C ALA A 182 -17.87 -9.56 -2.10
N THR A 183 -17.79 -8.24 -1.92
CA THR A 183 -18.97 -7.40 -1.66
C THR A 183 -19.82 -7.10 -2.89
N GLY A 184 -19.49 -7.68 -4.05
CA GLY A 184 -20.32 -7.58 -5.26
C GLY A 184 -20.26 -6.22 -5.96
N VAL A 185 -19.43 -5.30 -5.50
CA VAL A 185 -19.18 -4.03 -6.18
C VAL A 185 -18.29 -4.30 -7.40
N SER A 186 -18.78 -3.92 -8.58
CA SER A 186 -18.03 -4.04 -9.82
C SER A 186 -16.73 -3.23 -9.74
N GLY A 187 -15.62 -3.76 -10.28
CA GLY A 187 -14.36 -3.01 -10.40
C GLY A 187 -13.40 -3.05 -9.21
N ALA A 188 -13.55 -3.97 -8.25
CA ALA A 188 -12.66 -4.09 -7.09
C ALA A 188 -12.70 -2.89 -6.12
N VAL A 189 -13.86 -2.23 -6.01
CA VAL A 189 -14.07 -1.15 -5.04
C VAL A 189 -14.86 -1.63 -3.82
N LEU A 190 -14.46 -1.26 -2.61
CA LEU A 190 -15.25 -1.52 -1.41
C LEU A 190 -16.42 -0.54 -1.39
N GLY A 191 -17.62 -1.05 -1.11
CA GLY A 191 -18.77 -0.18 -0.86
C GLY A 191 -18.53 0.79 0.31
N PRO A 192 -19.47 1.72 0.57
CA PRO A 192 -19.33 2.76 1.59
C PRO A 192 -19.26 2.27 3.04
N SER A 193 -19.26 0.96 3.24
CA SER A 193 -19.49 0.35 4.55
C SER A 193 -18.23 0.17 5.39
N LEU A 194 -17.01 0.45 4.92
CA LEU A 194 -15.84 0.27 5.76
C LEU A 194 -15.87 1.20 6.98
N VAL A 195 -15.70 0.62 8.15
CA VAL A 195 -15.65 1.32 9.44
C VAL A 195 -14.25 1.15 10.02
N TYR A 196 -13.71 2.22 10.59
CA TYR A 196 -12.48 2.17 11.33
C TYR A 196 -12.71 1.74 12.79
N ASP A 197 -11.93 0.78 13.27
CA ASP A 197 -11.87 0.40 14.68
C ASP A 197 -10.62 1.03 15.31
N HIS A 198 -10.82 2.09 16.10
CA HIS A 198 -9.75 2.80 16.77
C HIS A 198 -8.97 1.92 17.77
N ALA A 199 -9.65 0.99 18.46
CA ALA A 199 -8.99 0.15 19.47
C ALA A 199 -8.02 -0.85 18.83
N LYS A 200 -8.39 -1.37 17.66
CA LYS A 200 -7.58 -2.35 16.92
C LYS A 200 -6.72 -1.73 15.82
N GLN A 201 -6.97 -0.48 15.47
CA GLN A 201 -6.34 0.22 14.35
C GLN A 201 -6.60 -0.50 13.01
N GLU A 202 -7.81 -1.03 12.83
CA GLU A 202 -8.21 -1.88 11.70
C GLU A 202 -9.39 -1.29 10.91
N LEU A 203 -9.39 -1.54 9.60
CA LEU A 203 -10.56 -1.35 8.75
C LEU A 203 -11.43 -2.60 8.83
N LEU A 204 -12.68 -2.41 9.23
CA LEU A 204 -13.69 -3.45 9.39
C LEU A 204 -14.77 -3.31 8.33
N LEU A 205 -15.24 -4.44 7.81
CA LEU A 205 -16.45 -4.51 7.00
C LEU A 205 -17.62 -4.97 7.90
N PRO A 206 -18.61 -4.10 8.19
CA PRO A 206 -19.84 -4.50 8.83
C PRO A 206 -20.68 -5.30 7.85
N THR A 207 -21.06 -6.50 8.26
CA THR A 207 -22.06 -7.34 7.60
C THR A 207 -23.32 -7.37 8.45
N ARG A 208 -24.44 -7.88 7.92
CA ARG A 208 -25.70 -7.99 8.67
C ARG A 208 -25.59 -8.74 10.01
N GLN A 209 -24.58 -9.59 10.16
CA GLN A 209 -24.43 -10.48 11.33
C GLN A 209 -23.19 -10.17 12.18
N ARG A 210 -22.12 -9.59 11.61
CA ARG A 210 -20.87 -9.32 12.32
C ARG A 210 -20.00 -8.27 11.63
N ARG A 211 -19.04 -7.71 12.36
CA ARG A 211 -17.92 -6.94 11.77
C ARG A 211 -16.79 -7.91 11.43
N LYS A 212 -16.28 -7.87 10.20
CA LYS A 212 -15.14 -8.67 9.74
C LYS A 212 -13.94 -7.76 9.55
N SER A 213 -12.80 -8.09 10.17
CA SER A 213 -11.54 -7.37 9.93
C SER A 213 -11.07 -7.57 8.49
N VAL A 214 -10.69 -6.47 7.84
CA VAL A 214 -10.18 -6.45 6.46
C VAL A 214 -8.67 -6.27 6.46
N THR A 215 -8.16 -5.22 7.08
CA THR A 215 -6.72 -4.96 7.21
C THR A 215 -6.45 -3.86 8.24
N GLY A 216 -5.25 -3.84 8.82
CA GLY A 216 -4.77 -2.70 9.60
C GLY A 216 -4.68 -1.41 8.77
N VAL A 217 -4.94 -0.26 9.41
CA VAL A 217 -4.93 1.06 8.76
C VAL A 217 -3.52 1.48 8.36
N VAL A 218 -2.52 1.22 9.20
CA VAL A 218 -1.11 1.55 8.91
C VAL A 218 -0.67 0.97 7.56
N PRO A 219 -0.67 -0.36 7.32
CA PRO A 219 -0.24 -0.89 6.03
C PRO A 219 -1.19 -0.53 4.87
N ALA A 220 -2.46 -0.20 5.14
CA ALA A 220 -3.39 0.25 4.10
C ALA A 220 -3.09 1.66 3.59
N LEU A 221 -2.61 2.55 4.46
CA LEU A 221 -2.34 3.95 4.13
C LEU A 221 -0.85 4.23 3.83
N ASN A 222 0.08 3.41 4.35
CA ASN A 222 1.51 3.71 4.28
C ASN A 222 2.04 3.83 2.85
N GLY A 223 1.58 2.96 1.95
CA GLY A 223 1.93 3.02 0.54
C GLY A 223 1.52 4.34 -0.14
N TYR A 224 0.41 4.94 0.28
CA TYR A 224 -0.11 6.22 -0.24
C TYR A 224 0.58 7.45 0.35
N GLN A 225 1.35 7.26 1.42
CA GLN A 225 2.16 8.30 2.02
C GLN A 225 3.66 8.09 1.75
N ASP A 226 4.01 7.12 0.89
CA ASP A 226 5.39 6.73 0.59
C ASP A 226 6.21 6.39 1.85
N GLY A 227 5.56 5.80 2.87
CA GLY A 227 6.23 5.48 4.13
C GLY A 227 6.69 6.70 4.95
N ARG A 228 6.11 7.88 4.71
CA ARG A 228 6.52 9.14 5.34
C ARG A 228 5.40 9.78 6.13
N CYS A 229 5.77 10.57 7.12
CA CYS A 229 4.84 11.34 7.93
C CYS A 229 4.05 12.33 7.06
N ALA A 230 2.73 12.37 7.22
CA ALA A 230 1.85 13.29 6.49
C ALA A 230 2.17 14.78 6.75
N TYR A 231 2.77 15.08 7.90
CA TYR A 231 3.03 16.46 8.34
C TYR A 231 4.44 16.96 8.07
N CYS A 232 5.46 16.19 8.45
CA CYS A 232 6.86 16.63 8.36
C CYS A 232 7.67 15.94 7.26
N ASP A 233 7.04 15.05 6.48
CA ASP A 233 7.67 14.34 5.36
C ASP A 233 8.86 13.42 5.70
N ARG A 234 9.18 13.25 6.98
CA ARG A 234 10.19 12.30 7.47
C ARG A 234 9.78 10.86 7.14
N LEU A 235 10.72 10.05 6.64
CA LEU A 235 10.56 8.60 6.51
C LEU A 235 10.30 7.97 7.88
N MET A 236 9.24 7.17 7.96
CA MET A 236 8.87 6.42 9.16
C MET A 236 9.42 4.99 8.98
N ALA A 237 10.61 4.74 9.51
CA ALA A 237 11.20 3.41 9.49
C ALA A 237 10.43 2.47 10.42
N GLN A 238 10.31 1.19 10.05
CA GLN A 238 9.88 0.17 11.00
C GLN A 238 11.01 -0.13 11.99
N GLY A 239 10.65 -0.38 13.25
CA GLY A 239 11.59 -0.65 14.34
C GLY A 239 11.91 0.56 15.22
N GLU A 240 11.51 1.78 14.85
CA GLU A 240 11.38 2.85 15.84
C GLU A 240 10.31 2.42 16.86
N ALA A 241 10.62 2.53 18.15
CA ALA A 241 9.79 2.00 19.26
C ALA A 241 8.31 2.39 19.19
N SER A 242 7.97 3.48 18.50
CA SER A 242 6.62 4.02 18.40
C SER A 242 5.92 3.73 17.06
N GLY A 243 6.65 3.43 15.98
CA GLY A 243 6.10 3.25 14.63
C GLY A 243 5.26 4.44 14.09
N PRO A 244 4.61 4.28 12.92
CA PRO A 244 3.63 5.25 12.42
C PRO A 244 2.39 5.28 13.33
N VAL A 245 1.91 6.49 13.64
CA VAL A 245 0.68 6.71 14.40
C VAL A 245 -0.45 7.03 13.43
N VAL A 246 -1.58 6.30 13.53
CA VAL A 246 -2.82 6.68 12.82
C VAL A 246 -3.41 7.88 13.53
N GLU A 247 -3.63 8.94 12.76
CA GLU A 247 -3.93 10.27 13.27
C GLU A 247 -5.16 10.84 12.55
N HIS A 248 -6.00 11.51 13.33
CA HIS A 248 -7.21 12.18 12.86
C HIS A 248 -6.93 13.65 12.55
N VAL A 249 -6.81 14.00 11.26
CA VAL A 249 -6.52 15.38 10.83
C VAL A 249 -7.44 16.36 11.54
N LEU A 250 -8.75 16.17 11.43
CA LEU A 250 -9.72 16.80 12.30
C LEU A 250 -9.94 15.91 13.53
N PRO A 251 -9.72 16.40 14.75
CA PRO A 251 -9.62 15.55 15.94
C PRO A 251 -10.95 14.86 16.29
N TRP A 252 -10.86 13.61 16.74
CA TRP A 252 -12.00 12.77 17.10
C TRP A 252 -12.99 13.41 18.07
N LYS A 253 -12.52 14.25 19.01
CA LYS A 253 -13.38 14.94 19.97
C LYS A 253 -14.50 15.77 19.32
N LEU A 254 -14.38 16.12 18.04
CA LEU A 254 -15.45 16.78 17.27
C LEU A 254 -16.74 15.95 17.24
N VAL A 255 -16.68 14.62 17.28
CA VAL A 255 -17.88 13.75 17.35
C VAL A 255 -18.74 14.07 18.57
N THR A 256 -18.12 14.48 19.67
CA THR A 256 -18.82 14.82 20.92
C THR A 256 -19.34 16.26 20.95
N ARG A 257 -19.07 17.08 19.91
CA ARG A 257 -19.48 18.48 19.89
C ARG A 257 -20.89 18.61 19.30
N PRO A 258 -21.84 19.24 20.02
CA PRO A 258 -23.25 19.28 19.64
C PRO A 258 -23.54 20.00 18.31
N PHE A 259 -22.61 20.81 17.82
CA PHE A 259 -22.74 21.58 16.57
C PHE A 259 -21.86 21.04 15.43
N TRP A 260 -21.27 19.85 15.58
CA TRP A 260 -20.55 19.22 14.48
C TRP A 260 -21.52 18.76 13.39
N THR A 261 -21.43 19.38 12.21
CA THR A 261 -22.24 19.06 11.02
C THR A 261 -21.40 18.54 9.86
N GLY A 262 -20.12 18.26 10.11
CA GLY A 262 -19.22 17.69 9.11
C GLY A 262 -19.36 16.18 8.96
N PRO A 263 -18.62 15.58 8.00
CA PRO A 263 -18.57 14.13 7.82
C PRO A 263 -18.09 13.41 9.09
N ASP A 264 -18.31 12.09 9.15
CA ASP A 264 -17.73 11.25 10.20
C ASP A 264 -16.20 11.44 10.25
N VAL A 265 -15.66 11.87 11.39
CA VAL A 265 -14.22 12.12 11.55
C VAL A 265 -13.43 10.84 11.77
N ASP A 266 -14.07 9.73 12.17
CA ASP A 266 -13.42 8.41 12.25
C ASP A 266 -13.24 7.76 10.86
N ALA A 267 -13.71 8.42 9.81
CA ALA A 267 -13.68 7.89 8.46
C ALA A 267 -12.32 8.11 7.75
N VAL A 268 -12.02 7.21 6.79
CA VAL A 268 -10.74 7.11 6.07
C VAL A 268 -10.27 8.44 5.44
N TRP A 269 -11.20 9.29 5.00
CA TRP A 269 -10.87 10.60 4.43
C TRP A 269 -10.09 11.50 5.41
N ASN A 270 -10.23 11.28 6.71
CA ASN A 270 -9.66 12.07 7.80
C ASN A 270 -8.46 11.38 8.49
N LEU A 271 -8.20 10.10 8.18
CA LEU A 271 -7.12 9.30 8.79
C LEU A 271 -5.82 9.43 8.01
N VAL A 272 -4.73 9.82 8.66
CA VAL A 272 -3.36 9.87 8.08
C VAL A 272 -2.37 9.13 8.98
N LEU A 273 -1.19 8.82 8.45
CA LEU A 273 -0.06 8.34 9.25
C LEU A 273 0.88 9.50 9.58
N SER A 274 1.24 9.61 10.86
CA SER A 274 2.17 10.63 11.35
C SER A 274 3.28 10.00 12.18
N CYS A 275 4.42 10.68 12.28
CA CYS A 275 5.42 10.35 13.27
C CYS A 275 4.97 10.81 14.67
N THR A 276 5.47 10.13 15.71
CA THR A 276 5.15 10.46 17.11
C THR A 276 5.36 11.94 17.47
N PRO A 277 6.47 12.61 17.09
CA PRO A 277 6.65 14.03 17.39
C PRO A 277 5.55 14.93 16.81
N CYS A 278 5.14 14.71 15.56
CA CYS A 278 4.07 15.48 14.94
C CYS A 278 2.72 15.22 15.61
N ASN A 279 2.41 13.95 15.91
CA ASN A 279 1.17 13.58 16.60
C ASN A 279 1.07 14.26 17.97
N GLN A 280 2.15 14.20 18.77
CA GLN A 280 2.24 14.82 20.09
C GLN A 280 2.18 16.35 20.03
N ALA A 281 2.75 16.96 18.99
CA ALA A 281 2.68 18.41 18.78
C ALA A 281 1.28 18.86 18.35
N LYS A 282 0.61 18.11 17.47
CA LYS A 282 -0.73 18.45 16.98
C LYS A 282 -1.78 18.35 18.08
N GLN A 283 -1.80 17.25 18.83
CA GLN A 283 -2.83 16.93 19.83
C GLN A 283 -4.24 17.06 19.22
N ASP A 284 -5.22 17.53 19.98
CA ASP A 284 -6.59 17.75 19.54
C ASP A 284 -6.80 19.08 18.79
N ARG A 285 -5.80 19.54 18.02
CA ARG A 285 -5.90 20.71 17.14
C ARG A 285 -6.01 20.28 15.69
N ALA A 286 -6.66 21.09 14.86
CA ALA A 286 -6.61 20.93 13.41
C ALA A 286 -5.27 21.51 12.87
N PRO A 287 -4.69 20.96 11.79
CA PRO A 287 -3.58 21.59 11.10
C PRO A 287 -3.98 22.96 10.56
N HIS A 288 -3.02 23.86 10.37
CA HIS A 288 -3.27 25.16 9.74
C HIS A 288 -3.86 24.99 8.33
N GLU A 289 -4.73 25.91 7.89
CA GLU A 289 -5.52 25.79 6.66
C GLU A 289 -4.66 25.58 5.41
N SER A 290 -3.45 26.14 5.41
CA SER A 290 -2.48 25.99 4.34
C SER A 290 -2.03 24.54 4.11
N TRP A 291 -2.25 23.63 5.06
CA TRP A 291 -1.95 22.20 4.93
C TRP A 291 -3.10 21.39 4.33
N MET A 292 -4.35 21.89 4.40
CA MET A 292 -5.53 21.18 3.90
C MET A 292 -5.49 20.79 2.41
N PRO A 293 -4.85 21.56 1.50
CA PRO A 293 -4.65 21.11 0.12
C PRO A 293 -3.93 19.77 0.00
N TRP A 294 -3.04 19.42 0.93
CA TRP A 294 -2.37 18.11 0.94
C TRP A 294 -3.37 16.98 1.20
N LEU A 295 -4.27 17.15 2.18
CA LEU A 295 -5.30 16.15 2.47
C LEU A 295 -6.28 16.01 1.30
N GLU A 296 -6.67 17.12 0.69
CA GLU A 296 -7.52 17.14 -0.50
C GLU A 296 -6.87 16.32 -1.63
N GLN A 297 -5.61 16.61 -1.95
CA GLN A 297 -4.87 15.93 -3.00
C GLN A 297 -4.76 14.44 -2.70
N ARG A 298 -4.34 14.06 -1.49
CA ARG A 298 -4.21 12.65 -1.08
C ARG A 298 -5.53 11.88 -1.25
N ASN A 299 -6.65 12.47 -0.86
CA ASN A 299 -7.95 11.82 -0.99
C ASN A 299 -8.38 11.69 -2.46
N ASN A 300 -8.10 12.68 -3.30
CA ASN A 300 -8.31 12.58 -4.75
C ASN A 300 -7.42 11.48 -5.36
N ASP A 301 -6.16 11.37 -4.97
CA ASP A 301 -5.24 10.35 -5.47
C ASP A 301 -5.72 8.92 -5.14
N LEU A 302 -6.25 8.72 -3.93
CA LEU A 302 -6.88 7.45 -3.55
C LEU A 302 -8.09 7.12 -4.43
N ILE A 303 -8.85 8.12 -4.86
CA ILE A 303 -10.01 7.96 -5.74
C ILE A 303 -9.57 7.64 -7.18
N ASP A 304 -8.63 8.41 -7.72
CA ASP A 304 -8.21 8.34 -9.12
C ASP A 304 -7.40 7.07 -9.41
N SER A 305 -6.70 6.55 -8.40
CA SER A 305 -5.96 5.28 -8.46
C SER A 305 -6.81 4.02 -8.53
N ARG A 306 -8.14 4.14 -8.64
CA ARG A 306 -9.09 3.01 -8.57
C ARG A 306 -8.82 2.13 -7.35
N HIS A 307 -8.46 2.76 -6.23
CA HIS A 307 -8.27 2.07 -4.97
C HIS A 307 -9.56 1.36 -4.57
N PRO A 308 -9.50 0.20 -3.88
CA PRO A 308 -10.65 -0.29 -3.15
C PRO A 308 -11.33 0.71 -2.21
N LEU A 309 -10.69 1.80 -1.80
CA LEU A 309 -11.27 2.84 -0.94
C LEU A 309 -11.97 3.94 -1.74
N ARG A 310 -11.97 3.87 -3.08
CA ARG A 310 -12.51 4.89 -3.97
C ARG A 310 -13.97 5.20 -3.69
N GLU A 311 -14.86 4.20 -3.72
CA GLU A 311 -16.30 4.44 -3.47
C GLU A 311 -16.53 4.87 -2.02
N THR A 312 -15.74 4.33 -1.07
CA THR A 312 -15.77 4.77 0.33
C THR A 312 -15.48 6.27 0.44
N LEU A 313 -14.41 6.76 -0.20
CA LEU A 313 -14.04 8.17 -0.19
C LEU A 313 -15.02 9.04 -0.96
N ILE A 314 -15.50 8.60 -2.13
CA ILE A 314 -16.55 9.30 -2.89
C ILE A 314 -17.81 9.46 -2.05
N THR A 315 -18.23 8.42 -1.34
CA THR A 315 -19.42 8.49 -0.48
C THR A 315 -19.20 9.42 0.72
N GLN A 316 -18.01 9.37 1.33
CA GLN A 316 -17.67 10.17 2.51
C GLN A 316 -17.46 11.65 2.19
N THR A 317 -16.96 11.97 1.00
CA THR A 317 -16.47 13.33 0.69
C THR A 317 -17.18 13.99 -0.49
N GLY A 318 -17.78 13.24 -1.41
CA GLY A 318 -18.50 13.76 -2.57
C GLY A 318 -18.09 13.13 -3.92
N ALA A 319 -19.02 13.14 -4.88
CA ALA A 319 -18.86 12.52 -6.20
C ALA A 319 -17.82 13.22 -7.09
N THR A 320 -17.75 14.55 -7.06
CA THR A 320 -16.85 15.35 -7.89
C THR A 320 -15.72 15.97 -7.07
N ALA A 321 -14.56 16.23 -7.69
CA ALA A 321 -13.44 16.89 -7.01
C ALA A 321 -13.85 18.24 -6.40
N THR A 322 -14.70 19.00 -7.10
CA THR A 322 -15.26 20.27 -6.61
C THR A 322 -16.09 20.07 -5.36
N THR A 323 -17.05 19.13 -5.37
CA THR A 323 -17.87 18.81 -4.19
C THR A 323 -17.01 18.36 -3.01
N ARG A 324 -15.98 17.54 -3.26
CA ARG A 324 -15.05 17.10 -2.22
C ARG A 324 -14.29 18.25 -1.58
N ARG A 325 -13.79 19.18 -2.40
CA ARG A 325 -13.11 20.38 -1.93
C ARG A 325 -14.03 21.25 -1.08
N GLU A 326 -15.26 21.48 -1.52
CA GLU A 326 -16.25 22.28 -0.79
C GLU A 326 -16.61 21.64 0.55
N ASN A 327 -16.86 20.32 0.56
CA ASN A 327 -17.15 19.57 1.78
C ASN A 327 -15.97 19.60 2.75
N LEU A 328 -14.73 19.44 2.27
CA LEU A 328 -13.53 19.55 3.09
C LEU A 328 -13.36 20.94 3.70
N LYS A 329 -13.58 22.01 2.91
CA LYS A 329 -13.55 23.39 3.39
C LYS A 329 -14.61 23.66 4.46
N ASN A 330 -15.83 23.19 4.24
CA ASN A 330 -16.92 23.33 5.20
C ASN A 330 -16.64 22.57 6.51
N ALA A 331 -16.16 21.33 6.41
CA ALA A 331 -15.77 20.52 7.56
C ALA A 331 -14.63 21.18 8.35
N TYR A 332 -13.61 21.68 7.65
CA TYR A 332 -12.49 22.39 8.28
C TYR A 332 -12.95 23.67 8.98
N ARG A 333 -13.74 24.53 8.32
CA ARG A 333 -14.30 25.76 8.90
C ARG A 333 -15.06 25.46 10.19
N THR A 334 -16.01 24.52 10.13
CA THR A 334 -16.83 24.11 11.28
C THR A 334 -15.96 23.54 12.40
N ALA A 335 -14.95 22.74 12.07
CA ALA A 335 -14.01 22.23 13.06
C ALA A 335 -13.26 23.37 13.75
N THR A 336 -12.73 24.33 13.01
CA THR A 336 -11.95 25.44 13.58
C THR A 336 -12.77 26.41 14.41
N GLU A 337 -14.08 26.55 14.15
CA GLU A 337 -15.01 27.30 15.01
C GLU A 337 -15.26 26.60 16.36
N LEU A 338 -15.16 25.27 16.39
CA LEU A 338 -15.37 24.44 17.59
C LEU A 338 -14.07 24.12 18.34
N LEU A 339 -12.91 24.45 17.77
CA LEU A 339 -11.60 24.17 18.35
C LEU A 339 -10.95 25.47 18.84
N PRO A 340 -10.23 25.43 19.98
CA PRO A 340 -9.66 26.63 20.58
C PRO A 340 -8.47 27.21 19.80
N SER A 341 -7.79 26.38 18.99
CA SER A 341 -6.63 26.78 18.19
C SER A 341 -6.32 25.76 17.09
N THR A 342 -5.53 26.20 16.12
CA THR A 342 -4.91 25.36 15.09
C THR A 342 -3.44 25.09 15.42
N TRP A 343 -2.85 24.11 14.72
CA TRP A 343 -1.43 23.77 14.81
C TRP A 343 -0.79 23.91 13.43
N THR A 344 0.35 24.59 13.32
CA THR A 344 1.08 24.68 12.06
C THR A 344 2.05 23.50 11.93
N PRO A 345 1.88 22.63 10.90
CA PRO A 345 2.84 21.56 10.64
C PRO A 345 4.24 22.12 10.35
N PRO A 346 5.31 21.38 10.70
CA PRO A 346 6.68 21.82 10.43
C PRO A 346 6.94 21.85 8.92
N LYS A 347 7.67 22.88 8.45
CA LYS A 347 8.00 23.06 7.02
C LYS A 347 9.06 22.08 6.49
N ARG A 348 9.76 21.36 7.38
CA ARG A 348 10.80 20.39 7.07
C ARG A 348 10.70 19.20 8.05
N PRO A 349 11.30 18.04 7.74
CA PRO A 349 11.51 16.98 8.71
C PRO A 349 12.17 17.55 9.97
N HIS A 350 11.82 17.02 11.15
CA HIS A 350 12.53 17.37 12.38
C HIS A 350 14.01 16.99 12.22
N GLU A 351 14.89 17.98 12.09
CA GLU A 351 16.34 17.78 12.18
C GLU A 351 16.71 17.54 13.65
N GLY A 352 17.21 16.34 13.94
CA GLY A 352 17.66 15.94 15.28
C GLY A 352 17.13 14.57 15.70
N GLN A 353 18.05 13.69 16.08
CA GLN A 353 17.87 12.29 16.51
C GLN A 353 17.77 11.25 15.39
N CYS A 354 18.80 11.19 14.55
CA CYS A 354 19.34 9.94 14.00
C CYS A 354 20.70 10.26 13.36
N THR A 355 21.76 10.32 14.17
CA THR A 355 23.10 10.11 13.64
C THR A 355 23.24 8.61 13.37
N PRO A 356 23.57 8.16 12.15
CA PRO A 356 23.98 6.78 11.95
C PRO A 356 25.26 6.54 12.75
N GLY A 357 25.23 5.50 13.57
CA GLY A 357 26.32 4.99 14.43
C GLY A 357 27.62 5.78 14.47
N LYS A 358 27.79 6.62 15.50
CA LYS A 358 29.13 6.76 16.08
C LYS A 358 29.37 5.50 16.90
N THR A 359 30.23 4.63 16.39
CA THR A 359 30.88 3.58 17.16
C THR A 359 31.38 4.21 18.47
N PRO A 360 31.04 3.69 19.65
CA PRO A 360 31.64 4.18 20.88
C PRO A 360 33.16 3.97 20.78
N PRO A 361 33.99 4.92 21.26
CA PRO A 361 35.43 4.71 21.28
C PRO A 361 35.72 3.45 22.10
N ILE A 362 36.49 2.55 21.50
CA ILE A 362 37.02 1.36 22.16
C ILE A 362 37.78 1.85 23.39
N SER A 363 37.24 1.57 24.57
CA SER A 363 37.97 1.73 25.81
C SER A 363 39.03 0.64 25.85
N ASN A 364 40.30 1.06 25.80
CA ASN A 364 41.42 0.17 26.02
C ASN A 364 41.33 -0.34 27.47
N ALA A 365 41.04 -1.63 27.62
CA ALA A 365 41.22 -2.32 28.88
C ALA A 365 42.72 -2.33 29.24
N PRO A 366 43.10 -2.12 30.51
CA PRO A 366 44.50 -2.13 30.92
C PRO A 366 45.05 -3.55 30.88
N THR A 367 46.18 -3.69 30.21
CA THR A 367 47.06 -4.85 30.23
C THR A 367 47.53 -5.12 31.66
N THR A 368 47.14 -6.27 32.20
CA THR A 368 47.72 -6.86 33.41
C THR A 368 49.18 -7.23 33.12
N SER A 369 50.12 -6.42 33.62
CA SER A 369 51.52 -6.84 33.72
C SER A 369 51.68 -7.73 34.95
N VAL A 370 51.88 -9.01 34.71
CA VAL A 370 52.51 -9.93 35.67
C VAL A 370 53.98 -9.53 35.78
N ARG A 371 54.46 -9.24 36.99
CA ARG A 371 55.86 -9.44 37.38
C ARG A 371 55.94 -9.94 38.82
N ALA A 372 56.88 -10.87 38.96
CA ALA A 372 57.36 -11.61 40.12
C ALA A 372 57.37 -10.88 41.46
#